data_AF-A0AAV4FTR1-F1
#
_entry.id   AF-A0AAV4FTR1-F1
#
_cell.length_a   1.000
_cell.length_b   1.000
_cell.length_c   1.000
_cell.angle_alpha   90.00
_cell.angle_beta   90.00
_cell.angle_gamma   90.00
#
_symmetry.space_group_name_H-M   'P 1'
#
loop_
_entity.id
_entity.type
_entity.pdbx_description
1 polymer ?
#
loop_
_entity_poly.entity_id
_entity_poly.type
_entity_poly.pdbx_seq_one_letter_code
_entity_poly.pdbx_strand_id
1 'polypeptide(L)'
;MHQQKVDEMIVAKRRVKQKDIANALDISKERVHHIITVHLGYRKVSARLVPRQLTVEMKAQRKTICTQLLERFTHDGERFLRSIITGDESRVHHYDPESKMQSMQYRHKNSPAPKKFKVVA
;
A
#
# COMPACT_ATOMS: atom_id res chain seq x y z
N MET A 1 11.91 27.97 10.67
CA MET A 1 12.89 27.02 11.25
C MET A 1 12.37 25.59 11.42
N HIS A 2 11.16 25.34 11.92
CA HIS A 2 10.69 23.96 12.15
C HIS A 2 10.38 23.14 10.89
N GLN A 3 9.99 23.76 9.76
CA GLN A 3 9.62 23.04 8.54
C GLN A 3 10.75 22.14 8.01
N GLN A 4 11.98 22.67 7.95
CA GLN A 4 13.15 21.93 7.48
C GLN A 4 13.48 20.73 8.38
N LYS A 5 13.45 20.93 9.70
CA LYS A 5 13.66 19.83 10.67
C LYS A 5 12.57 18.75 10.57
N VAL A 6 11.31 19.14 10.38
CA VAL A 6 10.21 18.16 10.17
C VAL A 6 10.43 17.36 8.90
N ASP A 7 10.86 18.00 7.81
CA ASP A 7 11.15 17.31 6.55
C ASP A 7 12.34 16.34 6.71
N GLU A 8 13.43 16.77 7.32
CA GLU A 8 14.60 15.91 7.64
C GLU A 8 14.20 14.66 8.45
N MET A 9 13.38 14.82 9.49
CA MET A 9 12.88 13.70 10.30
C MET A 9 12.01 12.73 9.49
N ILE A 10 11.16 13.26 8.59
CA ILE A 10 10.30 12.44 7.73
C ILE A 10 11.14 11.71 6.66
N VAL A 11 12.13 12.37 6.08
CA VAL A 11 13.04 11.80 5.08
C VAL A 11 13.87 10.69 5.71
N ALA A 12 14.43 10.91 6.90
CA ALA A 12 15.19 9.91 7.65
C ALA A 12 14.33 8.71 8.06
N LYS A 13 13.10 8.95 8.56
CA LYS A 13 12.17 7.89 8.97
C LYS A 13 10.76 8.18 8.47
N ARG A 14 10.41 7.60 7.31
CA ARG A 14 9.10 7.77 6.66
C ARG A 14 7.90 7.36 7.53
N ARG A 15 8.11 6.54 8.56
CA ARG A 15 7.08 6.06 9.52
C ARG A 15 7.05 6.80 10.86
N VAL A 16 7.79 7.90 11.01
CA VAL A 16 7.82 8.69 12.26
C VAL A 16 6.41 9.08 12.71
N LYS A 17 6.13 9.07 14.03
CA LYS A 17 4.83 9.51 14.56
C LYS A 17 4.85 11.02 14.76
N GLN A 18 3.70 11.68 14.59
CA GLN A 18 3.58 13.13 14.86
C GLN A 18 3.95 13.48 16.30
N LYS A 19 3.63 12.59 17.26
CA LYS A 19 4.01 12.75 18.67
C LYS A 19 5.53 12.78 18.85
N ASP A 20 6.26 11.93 18.13
CA ASP A 20 7.72 11.88 18.22
C ASP A 20 8.34 13.17 17.67
N ILE A 21 7.80 13.71 16.58
CA ILE A 21 8.21 15.00 16.00
C ILE A 21 7.87 16.16 16.96
N ALA A 22 6.66 16.16 17.51
CA ALA A 22 6.19 17.18 18.44
C ALA A 22 7.09 17.26 19.68
N ASN A 23 7.40 16.11 20.27
CA ASN A 23 8.30 16.00 21.43
C ASN A 23 9.74 16.42 21.09
N ALA A 24 10.26 16.04 19.91
CA ALA A 24 11.63 16.35 19.52
C ALA A 24 11.85 17.84 19.18
N LEU A 25 10.80 18.54 18.74
CA LEU A 25 10.85 19.94 18.34
C LEU A 25 10.21 20.89 19.36
N ASP A 26 9.71 20.35 20.47
CA ASP A 26 8.96 21.04 21.53
C ASP A 26 7.84 21.95 20.99
N ILE A 27 7.00 21.38 20.12
CA ILE A 27 5.86 22.08 19.51
C ILE A 27 4.59 21.23 19.63
N SER A 28 3.44 21.89 19.50
CA SER A 28 2.16 21.18 19.52
C SER A 28 2.00 20.21 18.36
N LYS A 29 1.28 19.12 18.61
CA LYS A 29 0.98 18.10 17.59
C LYS A 29 0.19 18.68 16.42
N GLU A 30 -0.68 19.65 16.70
CA GLU A 30 -1.47 20.39 15.72
C GLU A 30 -0.56 21.19 14.78
N ARG A 31 0.48 21.84 15.34
CA ARG A 31 1.46 22.57 14.54
C ARG A 31 2.27 21.64 13.65
N VAL A 32 2.69 20.48 14.16
CA VAL A 32 3.32 19.41 13.36
C VAL A 32 2.40 18.97 12.23
N HIS A 33 1.13 18.70 12.53
CA HIS A 33 0.16 18.28 11.52
C HIS A 33 0.04 19.32 10.40
N HIS A 34 -0.10 20.60 10.75
CA HIS A 34 -0.20 21.69 9.79
C HIS A 34 1.06 21.83 8.93
N ILE A 35 2.25 21.71 9.52
CA ILE A 35 3.51 21.70 8.77
C ILE A 35 3.54 20.57 7.75
N ILE A 36 3.20 19.36 8.18
CA ILE A 36 3.24 18.17 7.33
C ILE A 36 2.26 18.29 6.16
N THR A 37 1.02 18.67 6.41
CA THR A 37 -0.05 18.62 5.40
C THR A 37 -0.11 19.88 4.54
N VAL A 38 0.03 21.06 5.13
CA VAL A 38 -0.14 22.35 4.46
C VAL A 38 1.17 22.86 3.87
N HIS A 39 2.24 22.89 4.68
CA HIS A 39 3.52 23.45 4.22
C HIS A 39 4.35 22.47 3.40
N LEU A 40 4.41 21.19 3.80
CA LEU A 40 5.24 20.17 3.14
C LEU A 40 4.44 19.27 2.16
N GLY A 41 3.10 19.33 2.20
CA GLY A 41 2.24 18.58 1.28
C GLY A 41 2.32 17.05 1.42
N TYR A 42 2.74 16.55 2.58
CA TYR A 42 2.77 15.13 2.88
C TYR A 42 1.38 14.61 3.30
N ARG A 43 1.10 13.37 2.92
CA ARG A 43 -0.01 12.56 3.42
C ARG A 43 0.52 11.28 4.03
N LYS A 44 -0.18 10.77 5.05
CA LYS A 44 0.14 9.47 5.64
C LYS A 44 -0.63 8.40 4.87
N VAL A 45 0.07 7.45 4.26
CA VAL A 45 -0.52 6.40 3.43
C VAL A 45 -0.05 5.02 3.90
N SER A 46 -0.95 4.04 3.89
CA SER A 46 -0.58 2.63 4.05
C SER A 46 -0.09 2.06 2.74
N ALA A 47 0.82 1.09 2.81
CA ALA A 47 1.19 0.31 1.63
C ALA A 47 0.02 -0.57 1.19
N ARG A 48 -0.14 -0.73 -0.13
CA ARG A 48 -1.02 -1.76 -0.66
C ARG A 48 -0.32 -3.10 -0.48
N LEU A 49 -0.97 -4.04 0.21
CA LEU A 49 -0.49 -5.41 0.30
C LEU A 49 -0.74 -6.10 -1.05
N VAL A 50 0.31 -6.65 -1.64
CA VAL A 50 0.25 -7.41 -2.89
C VAL A 50 0.73 -8.83 -2.59
N PRO A 51 -0.02 -9.89 -2.97
CA PRO A 51 0.33 -11.26 -2.62
C PRO A 51 1.73 -11.67 -3.07
N ARG A 52 2.14 -11.24 -4.27
CA ARG A 52 3.44 -11.59 -4.86
C ARG A 52 3.95 -10.48 -5.77
N GLN A 53 5.26 -10.29 -5.81
CA GLN A 53 5.91 -9.49 -6.84
C GLN A 53 6.02 -10.32 -8.12
N LEU A 54 5.26 -9.93 -9.15
CA LEU A 54 5.27 -10.63 -10.44
C LEU A 54 6.45 -10.21 -11.30
N THR A 55 7.12 -11.17 -11.92
CA THR A 55 8.13 -10.93 -12.96
C THR A 55 7.48 -10.42 -14.25
N VAL A 56 8.28 -10.00 -15.24
CA VAL A 56 7.76 -9.50 -16.52
C VAL A 56 7.06 -10.64 -17.28
N GLU A 57 7.63 -11.84 -17.24
CA GLU A 57 7.12 -13.05 -17.89
C GLU A 57 5.79 -13.47 -17.26
N MET A 58 5.68 -13.48 -15.93
CA MET A 58 4.43 -13.78 -15.23
C MET A 58 3.32 -12.78 -15.58
N LYS A 59 3.66 -11.50 -15.80
CA LYS A 59 2.69 -10.49 -16.23
C LYS A 59 2.23 -10.73 -17.67
N ALA A 60 3.16 -11.06 -18.56
CA ALA A 60 2.86 -11.38 -19.95
C ALA A 60 1.93 -12.61 -20.04
N GLN A 61 2.29 -13.70 -19.36
CA GLN A 61 1.45 -14.91 -19.29
C GLN A 61 0.06 -14.63 -18.75
N ARG A 62 -0.05 -13.85 -17.65
CA ARG A 62 -1.35 -13.45 -17.11
C ARG A 62 -2.17 -12.66 -18.11
N LYS A 63 -1.57 -11.72 -18.84
CA LYS A 63 -2.26 -10.94 -19.88
C LYS A 63 -2.80 -11.88 -20.96
N THR A 64 -1.97 -12.79 -21.47
CA THR A 64 -2.37 -13.75 -22.50
C THR A 64 -3.56 -14.61 -22.06
N ILE A 65 -3.49 -15.20 -20.86
CA ILE A 65 -4.58 -16.03 -20.32
C ILE A 65 -5.85 -15.20 -20.15
N CYS A 66 -5.75 -14.00 -19.58
CA CYS A 66 -6.92 -13.12 -19.41
C CYS A 66 -7.57 -12.75 -20.75
N THR A 67 -6.78 -12.48 -21.80
CA THR A 67 -7.31 -12.21 -23.14
C THR A 67 -8.06 -13.42 -23.69
N GLN A 68 -7.49 -14.62 -23.60
CA GLN A 68 -8.14 -15.86 -24.07
C GLN A 68 -9.43 -16.17 -23.32
N LEU A 69 -9.45 -15.99 -22.00
CA LEU A 69 -10.66 -16.18 -21.19
C LEU A 69 -11.74 -15.16 -21.53
N LEU A 70 -11.34 -13.91 -21.83
CA LEU A 70 -12.27 -12.87 -22.26
C LEU A 70 -12.88 -13.20 -23.63
N GLU A 71 -12.06 -13.61 -24.61
CA GLU A 71 -12.52 -14.05 -25.93
C GLU A 71 -13.52 -15.21 -25.81
N ARG A 72 -13.20 -16.19 -24.96
CA ARG A 72 -14.11 -17.31 -24.70
C ARG A 72 -15.42 -16.85 -24.08
N PHE A 73 -15.38 -15.94 -23.11
CA PHE A 73 -16.60 -15.36 -22.55
C PHE A 73 -17.40 -14.57 -23.59
N THR A 74 -16.75 -13.84 -24.50
CA THR A 74 -17.47 -13.13 -25.57
C THR A 74 -18.18 -14.08 -26.54
N HIS A 75 -17.66 -15.29 -26.74
CA HIS A 75 -18.27 -16.30 -27.60
C HIS A 75 -19.38 -17.09 -26.88
N ASP A 76 -19.07 -17.60 -25.69
CA ASP A 76 -19.93 -18.55 -24.95
C ASP A 76 -20.89 -17.87 -23.96
N GLY A 77 -20.66 -16.59 -23.63
CA GLY A 77 -21.44 -15.81 -22.67
C GLY A 77 -21.53 -16.43 -21.27
N GLU A 78 -22.69 -16.29 -20.64
CA GLU A 78 -22.97 -16.80 -19.29
C GLU A 78 -22.83 -18.33 -19.17
N ARG A 79 -22.96 -19.08 -20.28
CA ARG A 79 -22.79 -20.54 -20.25
C ARG A 79 -21.38 -20.93 -19.82
N PHE A 80 -20.37 -20.18 -20.26
CA PHE A 80 -18.99 -20.40 -19.84
C PHE A 80 -18.85 -20.22 -18.32
N LEU A 81 -19.34 -19.12 -17.76
CA LEU A 81 -19.25 -18.87 -16.32
C LEU A 81 -19.98 -19.94 -15.50
N ARG A 82 -21.17 -20.38 -15.93
CA ARG A 82 -21.95 -21.42 -15.25
C ARG A 82 -21.27 -22.79 -15.22
N SER A 83 -20.35 -23.04 -16.15
CA SER A 83 -19.58 -24.30 -16.18
C SER A 83 -18.34 -24.29 -15.29
N ILE A 84 -17.96 -23.13 -14.73
CA ILE A 84 -16.79 -23.02 -13.88
C ILE A 84 -17.15 -23.41 -12.45
N ILE A 85 -16.50 -24.46 -11.94
CA ILE A 85 -16.48 -24.78 -10.52
C ILE A 85 -15.09 -24.38 -10.00
N THR A 86 -15.03 -23.59 -8.95
CA THR A 86 -13.77 -23.11 -8.35
C THR A 86 -13.78 -23.30 -6.84
N GLY A 87 -12.59 -23.44 -6.25
CA GLY A 87 -12.37 -23.53 -4.82
C GLY A 87 -10.95 -23.06 -4.49
N ASP A 88 -10.78 -22.47 -3.30
CA ASP A 88 -9.47 -22.06 -2.78
C ASP A 88 -9.45 -22.26 -1.26
N GLU A 89 -8.27 -22.47 -0.70
CA GLU A 89 -8.07 -22.70 0.73
C GLU A 89 -7.71 -21.39 1.44
N SER A 90 -8.55 -20.97 2.39
CA SER A 90 -8.26 -19.81 3.25
C SER A 90 -7.67 -20.25 4.59
N ARG A 91 -6.44 -19.81 4.88
CA ARG A 91 -5.82 -20.00 6.20
C ARG A 91 -6.34 -18.96 7.19
N VAL A 92 -6.85 -19.41 8.33
CA VAL A 92 -7.24 -18.55 9.46
C VAL A 92 -6.13 -18.60 10.51
N HIS A 93 -5.55 -17.44 10.82
CA HIS A 93 -4.48 -17.32 11.82
C HIS A 93 -5.04 -16.86 13.17
N HIS A 94 -4.48 -17.39 14.28
CA HIS A 94 -4.89 -17.02 15.64
C HIS A 94 -4.34 -15.64 16.10
N TYR A 95 -3.33 -15.08 15.44
CA TYR A 95 -2.70 -13.81 15.81
C TYR A 95 -2.14 -13.07 14.59
N ASP A 96 -2.33 -11.75 14.52
CA ASP A 96 -1.85 -10.86 13.45
C ASP A 96 -0.88 -9.79 14.04
N PRO A 97 0.43 -9.82 13.72
CA PRO A 97 1.45 -9.10 14.51
C PRO A 97 1.60 -7.59 14.22
N GLU A 98 1.04 -7.05 13.13
CA GLU A 98 1.16 -5.62 12.81
C GLU A 98 -0.10 -5.11 12.10
N SER A 99 -0.79 -4.11 12.68
CA SER A 99 -1.98 -3.55 12.04
C SER A 99 -1.60 -2.65 10.86
N LYS A 100 -2.44 -2.61 9.83
CA LYS A 100 -2.24 -1.76 8.64
C LYS A 100 -1.97 -0.30 8.99
N MET A 101 -2.54 0.19 10.10
CA MET A 101 -2.33 1.54 10.62
C MET A 101 -0.90 1.80 11.09
N GLN A 102 -0.26 0.81 11.72
CA GLN A 102 1.12 0.92 12.20
C GLN A 102 2.15 1.00 11.05
N SER A 103 1.81 0.41 9.90
CA SER A 103 2.68 0.43 8.70
C SER A 103 2.60 1.72 7.86
N MET A 104 1.76 2.70 8.24
CA MET A 104 1.56 3.90 7.45
C MET A 104 2.80 4.81 7.42
N GLN A 105 3.11 5.35 6.24
CA GLN A 105 4.26 6.21 5.99
C GLN A 105 3.88 7.53 5.33
N TYR A 106 4.68 8.57 5.54
CA TYR A 106 4.52 9.86 4.89
C TYR A 106 5.00 9.84 3.44
N ARG A 107 4.16 10.30 2.51
CA ARG A 107 4.47 10.47 1.08
C ARG A 107 3.81 11.72 0.53
N HIS A 108 4.37 12.29 -0.54
CA HIS A 108 3.71 13.37 -1.27
C HIS A 108 2.52 12.83 -2.10
N LYS A 109 1.62 13.74 -2.49
CA LYS A 109 0.41 13.40 -3.27
C LYS A 109 0.73 12.65 -4.56
N ASN A 110 1.77 13.07 -5.28
CA ASN A 110 2.13 12.53 -6.59
C ASN A 110 3.08 11.31 -6.51
N SER A 111 3.53 10.94 -5.32
CA SER A 111 4.37 9.76 -5.18
C SER A 111 3.55 8.47 -5.40
N PRO A 112 4.09 7.46 -6.09
CA PRO A 112 3.44 6.16 -6.20
C PRO A 112 3.07 5.60 -4.83
N ALA A 113 1.95 4.87 -4.74
CA ALA A 113 1.60 4.19 -3.50
C ALA A 113 2.67 3.13 -3.17
N PRO A 114 3.13 3.05 -1.92
CA PRO A 114 4.06 2.00 -1.53
C PRO A 114 3.38 0.64 -1.69
N LYS A 115 4.12 -0.35 -2.20
CA LYS A 115 3.67 -1.74 -2.31
C LYS A 115 4.46 -2.56 -1.30
N LYS A 116 3.75 -3.36 -0.51
CA LYS A 116 4.36 -4.37 0.39
C LYS A 116 4.02 -5.72 -0.20
N PHE A 117 5.02 -6.54 -0.46
CA PHE A 117 4.82 -7.92 -0.88
C PHE A 117 4.78 -8.81 0.35
N LYS A 118 3.97 -9.88 0.33
CA LYS A 118 4.15 -10.95 1.33
C LYS A 118 5.51 -11.58 1.08
N VAL A 119 6.35 -11.63 2.13
CA VAL A 119 7.57 -12.43 2.12
C VAL A 119 7.14 -13.83 2.53
N VAL A 120 7.46 -14.83 1.71
CA VAL A 120 7.32 -16.23 2.12
C VAL A 120 8.39 -16.45 3.18
N ALA A 121 7.96 -16.77 4.40
CA ALA A 121 8.86 -17.15 5.49
C ALA A 121 9.51 -18.50 5.18
#